data_AF-A0A7J8JL94-F1
#
_entry.id   AF-A0A7J8JL94-F1
#
_cell.length_a   1.000
_cell.length_b   1.000
_cell.length_c   1.000
_cell.angle_alpha   90.00
_cell.angle_beta   90.00
_cell.angle_gamma   90.00
#
_symmetry.space_group_name_H-M   'P 1'
#
loop_
_entity.id
_entity.type
_entity.pdbx_description
1 polymer ?
#
loop_
_entity_poly.entity_id
_entity_poly.type
_entity_poly.pdbx_seq_one_letter_code
_entity_poly.pdbx_strand_id
1 'polypeptide(L)'
;MSRRSLGGRLLGLPAWSAPPLPPQLLPLLLLSAAAVPPSLAEVFYATAYWMPSEKTVNVKHVLDKNGDAYGFYNNSVNTTGWGILEIKAGYGSQTLSNDIIMYVAGYLEGYLTAPHMYDHFTNLYPQLIKKPSIVDKVQEFMKKQDEWAHNNIKSYKDDPFWRHTGYVMAQMNGLYVGAMNRATLIGTKSAWNFSTCLPSMAASHPWLLPSISFSSST
;
A
#
# COMPACT_ATOMS: atom_id res chain seq x y z
N MET A 1 53.75 50.47 37.52
CA MET A 1 53.13 49.45 36.64
C MET A 1 52.21 50.14 35.65
N SER A 2 52.09 49.56 34.46
CA SER A 2 51.80 50.22 33.18
C SER A 2 50.32 50.15 32.75
N ARG A 3 49.85 51.27 32.18
CA ARG A 3 48.95 51.45 31.01
C ARG A 3 47.59 50.73 30.87
N ARG A 4 46.59 51.61 30.61
CA ARG A 4 45.70 51.72 29.42
C ARG A 4 44.23 51.27 29.51
N SER A 5 43.40 52.26 29.19
CA SER A 5 42.01 52.29 28.70
C SER A 5 41.75 51.48 27.43
N LEU A 6 40.51 51.01 27.27
CA LEU A 6 39.60 51.02 26.09
C LEU A 6 38.23 50.52 26.60
N GLY A 7 37.06 51.12 26.39
CA GLY A 7 36.54 51.89 25.27
C GLY A 7 35.62 51.00 24.42
N GLY A 8 34.29 51.08 24.58
CA GLY A 8 33.34 50.34 23.75
C GLY A 8 31.86 50.61 24.07
N ARG A 9 31.19 51.38 23.21
CA ARG A 9 29.82 51.90 23.27
C ARG A 9 28.72 50.83 23.13
N LEU A 10 27.66 50.93 23.93
CA LEU A 10 26.34 50.36 23.63
C LEU A 10 25.62 51.30 22.64
N LEU A 11 25.53 50.89 21.38
CA LEU A 11 24.68 51.55 20.37
C LEU A 11 23.24 51.05 20.54
N GLY A 12 22.33 51.96 20.86
CA GLY A 12 20.89 51.70 20.88
C GLY A 12 20.34 51.44 19.48
N LEU A 13 19.43 50.49 19.38
CA LEU A 13 18.59 50.28 18.19
C LEU A 13 17.23 50.96 18.41
N PRO A 14 16.68 51.66 17.40
CA PRO A 14 15.45 52.42 17.52
C PRO A 14 14.21 51.51 17.50
N ALA A 15 13.19 51.87 18.26
CA ALA A 15 11.87 51.26 18.20
C ALA A 15 11.27 51.46 16.80
N TRP A 16 10.99 50.36 16.09
CA TRP A 16 10.18 50.38 14.88
C TRP A 16 8.75 49.99 15.24
N SER A 17 7.87 50.99 15.20
CA SER A 17 6.43 50.86 15.32
C SER A 17 5.84 50.19 14.08
N ALA A 18 5.10 49.09 14.28
CA ALA A 18 4.30 48.48 13.21
C ALA A 18 3.15 49.43 12.79
N PRO A 19 2.81 49.51 11.49
CA PRO A 19 1.69 50.33 11.04
C PRO A 19 0.34 49.76 11.54
N PRO A 20 -0.66 50.61 11.82
CA PRO A 20 -1.95 50.14 12.29
C PRO A 20 -2.70 49.42 11.16
N LEU A 21 -3.15 48.19 11.43
CA LEU A 21 -4.03 47.43 10.55
C LEU A 21 -5.43 48.10 10.50
N PRO A 22 -6.07 48.20 9.32
CA PRO A 22 -7.40 48.79 9.19
C PRO A 22 -8.46 47.94 9.91
N PRO A 23 -9.45 48.55 10.61
CA PRO A 23 -10.29 47.86 11.61
C PRO A 23 -11.49 47.09 11.01
N GLN A 24 -11.38 46.57 9.79
CA GLN A 24 -12.56 46.09 9.04
C GLN A 24 -12.52 44.60 8.62
N LEU A 25 -11.56 43.80 9.08
CA LEU A 25 -11.48 42.37 8.72
C LEU A 25 -11.38 41.40 9.91
N LEU A 26 -11.72 41.88 11.13
CA LEU A 26 -11.59 41.06 12.35
C LEU A 26 -12.73 40.08 12.70
N PRO A 27 -13.88 39.96 12.00
CA PRO A 27 -14.84 38.89 12.31
C PRO A 27 -14.87 37.76 11.28
N LEU A 28 -13.83 37.56 10.45
CA LEU A 28 -13.81 36.47 9.46
C LEU A 28 -12.65 35.46 9.65
N LEU A 29 -12.17 35.29 10.88
CA LEU A 29 -11.08 34.35 11.20
C LEU A 29 -11.37 33.45 12.42
N LEU A 30 -12.61 33.41 12.88
CA LEU A 30 -13.03 32.63 14.07
C LEU A 30 -14.08 31.54 13.80
N LEU A 31 -14.38 31.24 12.53
CA LEU A 31 -15.30 30.16 12.17
C LEU A 31 -14.63 29.19 11.21
N SER A 32 -13.81 28.27 11.74
CA SER A 32 -13.54 26.91 11.23
C SER A 32 -12.39 26.25 12.00
N ALA A 33 -12.44 26.25 13.33
CA ALA A 33 -11.76 25.22 14.11
C ALA A 33 -12.81 24.19 14.53
N ALA A 34 -13.49 23.59 13.53
CA ALA A 34 -14.15 22.32 13.78
C ALA A 34 -13.03 21.32 14.00
N ALA A 35 -12.74 21.01 15.27
CA ALA A 35 -11.97 19.83 15.59
C ALA A 35 -12.72 18.65 14.97
N VAL A 36 -12.22 18.13 13.85
CA VAL A 36 -12.70 16.89 13.27
C VAL A 36 -12.55 15.86 14.39
N PRO A 37 -13.63 15.26 14.92
CA PRO A 37 -13.49 14.24 15.94
C PRO A 37 -12.56 13.16 15.39
N PRO A 38 -11.66 12.58 16.22
CA PRO A 38 -10.82 11.48 15.77
C PRO A 38 -11.76 10.44 15.17
N SER A 39 -11.60 10.16 13.87
CA SER A 39 -12.42 9.16 13.19
C SER A 39 -12.27 7.87 13.99
N LEU A 40 -13.37 7.37 14.57
CA LEU A 40 -13.37 6.06 15.19
C LEU A 40 -12.78 5.09 14.17
N ALA A 41 -11.74 4.36 14.56
CA ALA A 41 -11.08 3.41 13.69
C ALA A 41 -12.15 2.45 13.12
N GLU A 42 -12.43 2.57 11.83
CA GLU A 42 -13.49 1.80 11.19
C GLU A 42 -12.95 0.40 10.94
N VAL A 43 -13.53 -0.58 11.64
CA VAL A 43 -13.20 -1.99 11.44
C VAL A 43 -14.08 -2.53 10.34
N PHE A 44 -13.47 -2.83 9.19
CA PHE A 44 -14.15 -3.37 8.02
C PHE A 44 -14.11 -4.89 8.04
N TYR A 45 -15.25 -5.53 8.31
CA TYR A 45 -15.40 -6.98 8.25
C TYR A 45 -15.77 -7.42 6.83
N ALA A 46 -15.17 -8.50 6.36
CA ALA A 46 -15.56 -9.10 5.09
C ALA A 46 -15.33 -10.62 5.09
N THR A 47 -16.11 -11.27 4.23
CA THR A 47 -16.04 -12.71 3.96
C THR A 47 -16.07 -12.95 2.46
N ALA A 48 -15.14 -13.75 1.97
CA ALA A 48 -15.01 -14.22 0.60
C ALA A 48 -15.54 -15.65 0.48
N TYR A 49 -16.31 -15.90 -0.59
CA TYR A 49 -16.83 -17.21 -0.97
C TYR A 49 -16.30 -17.58 -2.34
N TRP A 50 -15.61 -18.71 -2.43
CA TRP A 50 -15.19 -19.30 -3.68
C TRP A 50 -16.39 -19.92 -4.39
N MET A 51 -16.55 -19.57 -5.67
CA MET A 51 -17.61 -20.06 -6.55
C MET A 51 -16.98 -21.03 -7.57
N PRO A 52 -17.01 -22.36 -7.34
CA PRO A 52 -16.24 -23.31 -8.15
C PRO A 52 -16.64 -23.36 -9.62
N SER A 53 -17.94 -23.23 -9.92
CA SER A 53 -18.48 -23.31 -11.27
C SER A 53 -18.01 -22.14 -12.13
N GLU A 54 -17.99 -20.94 -11.55
CA GLU A 54 -17.62 -19.68 -12.20
C GLU A 54 -16.12 -19.40 -12.11
N LYS A 55 -15.41 -20.10 -11.20
CA LYS A 55 -14.02 -19.80 -10.80
C LYS A 55 -13.84 -18.35 -10.40
N THR A 56 -14.78 -17.83 -9.62
CA THR A 56 -14.79 -16.45 -9.12
C THR A 56 -14.92 -16.41 -7.60
N VAL A 57 -14.72 -15.23 -7.02
CA VAL A 57 -14.90 -14.98 -5.60
C VAL A 57 -16.00 -13.94 -5.43
N ASN A 58 -16.96 -14.23 -4.56
CA ASN A 58 -17.97 -13.29 -4.12
C ASN A 58 -17.64 -12.79 -2.71
N VAL A 59 -17.80 -11.50 -2.44
CA VAL A 59 -17.48 -10.90 -1.13
C VAL A 59 -18.73 -10.32 -0.50
N LYS A 60 -18.93 -10.61 0.80
CA LYS A 60 -19.95 -9.99 1.65
C LYS A 60 -19.28 -9.19 2.77
N HIS A 61 -19.87 -8.06 3.16
CA HIS A 61 -19.35 -7.16 4.20
C HIS A 61 -19.82 -7.58 5.59
N VAL A 62 -19.60 -8.85 5.92
CA VAL A 62 -19.94 -9.46 7.21
C VAL A 62 -18.82 -10.41 7.62
N LEU A 63 -18.74 -10.74 8.91
CA LEU A 63 -17.86 -11.80 9.41
C LEU A 63 -18.65 -13.12 9.50
N ASP A 64 -18.57 -13.94 8.45
CA ASP A 64 -19.21 -15.26 8.39
C ASP A 64 -18.14 -16.35 8.41
N LYS A 65 -18.09 -17.10 9.51
CA LYS A 65 -17.09 -18.16 9.71
C LYS A 65 -17.30 -19.37 8.79
N ASN A 66 -18.44 -19.45 8.10
CA ASN A 66 -18.71 -20.49 7.11
C ASN A 66 -18.12 -20.15 5.73
N GLY A 67 -17.68 -18.91 5.50
CA GLY A 67 -17.05 -18.51 4.25
C GLY A 67 -15.63 -19.05 4.09
N ASP A 68 -15.15 -19.02 2.86
CA ASP A 68 -13.89 -19.65 2.46
C ASP A 68 -12.65 -18.86 2.87
N ALA A 69 -12.80 -17.53 2.96
CA ALA A 69 -11.92 -16.68 3.75
C ALA A 69 -12.74 -15.60 4.45
N TYR A 70 -12.44 -15.30 5.71
CA TYR A 70 -13.11 -14.26 6.46
C TYR A 70 -12.13 -13.53 7.37
N GLY A 71 -12.46 -12.30 7.71
CA GLY A 71 -11.54 -11.47 8.48
C GLY A 71 -11.99 -10.03 8.58
N PHE A 72 -11.05 -9.18 8.96
CA PHE A 72 -11.28 -7.75 9.03
C PHE A 72 -10.03 -6.95 8.76
N TYR A 73 -10.25 -5.70 8.37
CA TYR A 73 -9.23 -4.67 8.37
C TYR A 73 -9.63 -3.54 9.30
N ASN A 74 -8.86 -3.34 10.37
CA ASN A 74 -9.01 -2.21 11.27
C ASN A 74 -8.10 -1.07 10.80
N ASN A 75 -8.73 -0.03 10.26
CA ASN A 75 -8.02 1.17 9.83
C ASN A 75 -7.74 2.11 11.01
N SER A 76 -6.79 1.73 11.86
CA SER A 76 -6.33 2.54 12.99
C SER A 76 -5.07 3.36 12.70
N VAL A 77 -4.63 3.48 11.44
CA VAL A 77 -3.31 4.05 11.10
C VAL A 77 -3.14 5.49 11.62
N ASN A 78 -4.19 6.32 11.53
CA ASN A 78 -4.13 7.70 12.01
C ASN A 78 -4.16 7.82 13.55
N THR A 79 -4.62 6.78 14.24
CA THR A 79 -4.76 6.77 15.71
C THR A 79 -3.62 6.05 16.42
N THR A 80 -3.09 4.97 15.83
CA THR A 80 -2.08 4.10 16.45
C THR A 80 -0.78 4.03 15.66
N GLY A 81 -0.77 4.52 14.42
CA GLY A 81 0.31 4.30 13.45
C GLY A 81 0.21 2.96 12.71
N TRP A 82 -0.78 2.11 13.02
CA TRP A 82 -0.90 0.76 12.46
C TRP A 82 -2.29 0.52 11.85
N GLY A 83 -2.33 -0.10 10.68
CA GLY A 83 -3.51 -0.82 10.20
C GLY A 83 -3.39 -2.30 10.57
N ILE A 84 -4.46 -2.90 11.11
CA ILE A 84 -4.45 -4.29 11.57
C ILE A 84 -5.32 -5.12 10.63
N LEU A 85 -4.72 -6.12 9.99
CA LEU A 85 -5.40 -7.08 9.13
C LEU A 85 -5.38 -8.46 9.80
N GLU A 86 -6.54 -9.11 9.89
CA GLU A 86 -6.64 -10.53 10.26
C GLU A 86 -7.44 -11.27 9.18
N ILE A 87 -6.91 -12.40 8.72
CA ILE A 87 -7.55 -13.27 7.74
C ILE A 87 -7.48 -14.71 8.23
N LYS A 88 -8.61 -15.43 8.12
CA LYS A 88 -8.71 -16.88 8.27
C LYS A 88 -9.29 -17.44 6.99
N ALA A 89 -8.59 -18.38 6.35
CA ALA A 89 -8.99 -18.99 5.09
C ALA A 89 -8.91 -20.51 5.18
N GLY A 90 -9.81 -21.20 4.46
CA GLY A 90 -9.89 -22.68 4.46
C GLY A 90 -10.56 -23.29 5.69
N TYR A 91 -11.17 -22.47 6.56
CA TYR A 91 -11.90 -22.90 7.75
C TYR A 91 -13.43 -22.86 7.58
N GLY A 92 -13.90 -22.60 6.36
CA GLY A 92 -15.31 -22.50 6.02
C GLY A 92 -16.01 -23.84 5.85
N SER A 93 -17.21 -23.81 5.27
CA SER A 93 -18.00 -25.03 5.01
C SER A 93 -17.51 -25.82 3.79
N GLN A 94 -16.80 -25.20 2.85
CA GLN A 94 -16.30 -25.88 1.66
C GLN A 94 -14.90 -26.46 1.91
N THR A 95 -14.68 -27.70 1.47
CA THR A 95 -13.33 -28.28 1.40
C THR A 95 -12.64 -27.78 0.14
N LEU A 96 -11.61 -26.95 0.31
CA LEU A 96 -10.87 -26.34 -0.78
C LEU A 96 -9.45 -26.91 -0.88
N SER A 97 -8.87 -26.88 -2.08
CA SER A 97 -7.46 -27.18 -2.26
C SER A 97 -6.59 -26.05 -1.71
N ASN A 98 -5.35 -26.36 -1.32
CA ASN A 98 -4.42 -25.37 -0.75
C ASN A 98 -4.21 -24.16 -1.67
N ASP A 99 -4.12 -24.37 -2.99
CA ASP A 99 -4.00 -23.29 -3.97
C ASP A 99 -5.22 -22.35 -3.95
N ILE A 100 -6.44 -22.89 -3.86
CA ILE A 100 -7.65 -22.07 -3.75
C ILE A 100 -7.68 -21.35 -2.40
N ILE A 101 -7.34 -22.02 -1.29
CA ILE A 101 -7.27 -21.41 0.05
C ILE A 101 -6.35 -20.18 0.03
N MET A 102 -5.15 -20.32 -0.53
CA MET A 102 -4.20 -19.22 -0.64
C MET A 102 -4.70 -18.12 -1.57
N TYR A 103 -5.32 -18.49 -2.69
CA TYR A 103 -5.94 -17.53 -3.60
C TYR A 103 -7.05 -16.70 -2.92
N VAL A 104 -7.98 -17.33 -2.21
CA VAL A 104 -9.07 -16.60 -1.53
C VAL A 104 -8.56 -15.78 -0.34
N ALA A 105 -7.51 -16.22 0.34
CA ALA A 105 -6.84 -15.45 1.39
C ALA A 105 -6.27 -14.15 0.81
N GLY A 106 -5.50 -14.25 -0.28
CA GLY A 106 -4.98 -13.08 -0.98
C GLY A 106 -6.10 -12.19 -1.52
N TYR A 107 -7.14 -12.77 -2.11
CA TYR A 107 -8.29 -12.01 -2.61
C TYR A 107 -8.92 -11.15 -1.51
N LEU A 108 -9.18 -11.73 -0.34
CA LEU A 108 -9.80 -11.00 0.76
C LEU A 108 -8.89 -9.89 1.29
N GLU A 109 -7.58 -10.13 1.39
CA GLU A 109 -6.58 -9.10 1.72
C GLU A 109 -6.68 -7.93 0.74
N GLY A 110 -6.52 -8.21 -0.55
CA GLY A 110 -6.51 -7.18 -1.59
C GLY A 110 -7.82 -6.40 -1.60
N TYR A 111 -8.95 -7.07 -1.39
CA TYR A 111 -10.26 -6.43 -1.32
C TYR A 111 -10.41 -5.47 -0.13
N LEU A 112 -9.86 -5.84 1.02
CA LEU A 112 -9.94 -5.05 2.25
C LEU A 112 -8.95 -3.88 2.24
N THR A 113 -7.74 -4.08 1.70
CA THR A 113 -6.63 -3.13 1.83
C THR A 113 -6.38 -2.30 0.58
N ALA A 114 -7.15 -2.47 -0.50
CA ALA A 114 -6.89 -1.78 -1.77
C ALA A 114 -6.61 -0.28 -1.58
N PRO A 115 -7.44 0.55 -0.91
CA PRO A 115 -7.15 1.98 -0.78
C PRO A 115 -5.72 2.28 -0.26
N HIS A 116 -5.28 1.59 0.79
CA HIS A 116 -3.96 1.77 1.34
C HIS A 116 -2.83 1.15 0.52
N MET A 117 -3.09 0.11 -0.26
CA MET A 117 -2.11 -0.40 -1.22
C MET A 117 -1.77 0.67 -2.27
N TYR A 118 -2.76 1.47 -2.69
CA TYR A 118 -2.53 2.60 -3.60
C TYR A 118 -1.81 3.76 -2.94
N ASP A 119 -2.16 4.11 -1.71
CA ASP A 119 -1.45 5.14 -0.97
C ASP A 119 0.02 4.73 -0.79
N HIS A 120 0.26 3.47 -0.42
CA HIS A 120 1.61 2.93 -0.27
C HIS A 120 2.39 2.97 -1.58
N PHE A 121 1.78 2.58 -2.69
CA PHE A 121 2.40 2.69 -4.01
C PHE A 121 2.70 4.14 -4.39
N THR A 122 1.74 5.05 -4.24
CA THR A 122 1.89 6.47 -4.58
C THR A 122 3.01 7.13 -3.76
N ASN A 123 3.16 6.72 -2.50
CA ASN A 123 4.19 7.22 -1.60
C ASN A 123 5.58 6.67 -1.92
N LEU A 124 5.69 5.39 -2.27
CA LEU A 124 6.98 4.73 -2.51
C LEU A 124 7.50 4.86 -3.94
N TYR A 125 6.61 4.86 -4.93
CA TYR A 125 6.99 4.89 -6.35
C TYR A 125 7.99 5.99 -6.69
N PRO A 126 7.80 7.28 -6.31
CA PRO A 126 8.78 8.33 -6.61
C PRO A 126 10.09 8.20 -5.83
N GLN A 127 10.10 7.47 -4.70
CA GLN A 127 11.33 7.22 -3.93
C GLN A 127 12.23 6.19 -4.62
N LEU A 128 11.62 5.21 -5.27
CA LEU A 128 12.28 4.09 -5.94
C LEU A 128 12.61 4.43 -7.40
N ILE A 129 11.60 4.88 -8.16
CA ILE A 129 11.70 5.17 -9.58
C ILE A 129 11.93 6.66 -9.79
N LYS A 130 13.21 7.06 -9.77
CA LYS A 130 13.62 8.46 -9.99
C LYS A 130 13.77 8.83 -11.47
N LYS A 131 13.97 7.83 -12.35
CA LYS A 131 14.17 8.01 -13.78
C LYS A 131 13.10 7.21 -14.54
N PRO A 132 12.23 7.85 -15.33
CA PRO A 132 11.22 7.14 -16.11
C PRO A 132 11.80 6.04 -17.02
N SER A 133 13.02 6.23 -17.51
CA SER A 133 13.71 5.27 -18.39
C SER A 133 14.07 3.93 -17.75
N ILE A 134 13.95 3.77 -16.43
CA ILE A 134 14.17 2.48 -15.76
C ILE A 134 12.88 1.66 -15.66
N VAL A 135 11.70 2.27 -15.84
CA VAL A 135 10.40 1.62 -15.64
C VAL A 135 10.24 0.42 -16.56
N ASP A 136 10.49 0.60 -17.86
CA ASP A 136 10.32 -0.48 -18.84
C ASP A 136 11.21 -1.68 -18.52
N LYS A 137 12.44 -1.43 -18.05
CA LYS A 137 13.37 -2.51 -17.66
C LYS A 137 12.93 -3.22 -16.40
N VAL A 138 12.41 -2.50 -15.41
CA VAL A 138 11.85 -3.09 -14.19
C VAL A 138 10.64 -3.95 -14.55
N GLN A 139 9.75 -3.44 -15.40
CA GLN A 139 8.58 -4.20 -15.87
C GLN A 139 9.00 -5.46 -16.63
N GLU A 140 9.97 -5.37 -17.53
CA GLU A 140 10.48 -6.52 -18.28
C GLU A 140 11.13 -7.56 -17.35
N PHE A 141 11.96 -7.12 -16.41
CA PHE A 141 12.59 -8.01 -15.43
C PHE A 141 11.54 -8.76 -14.62
N MET A 142 10.55 -8.03 -14.07
CA MET A 142 9.50 -8.61 -13.25
C MET A 142 8.61 -9.57 -14.06
N LYS A 143 8.32 -9.25 -15.33
CA LYS A 143 7.62 -10.15 -16.26
C LYS A 143 8.40 -11.46 -16.46
N LYS A 144 9.70 -11.38 -16.78
CA LYS A 144 10.54 -12.56 -16.99
C LYS A 144 10.65 -13.41 -15.72
N GLN A 145 10.74 -12.78 -14.55
CA GLN A 145 10.80 -13.48 -13.28
C GLN A 145 9.49 -14.21 -12.97
N ASP A 146 8.34 -13.56 -13.23
CA ASP A 146 7.02 -14.17 -13.08
C ASP A 146 6.83 -15.36 -14.03
N GLU A 147 7.18 -15.21 -15.30
CA GLU A 147 7.13 -16.29 -16.30
C GLU A 147 8.04 -17.47 -15.90
N TRP A 148 9.27 -17.18 -15.47
CA TRP A 148 10.20 -18.19 -14.99
C TRP A 148 9.64 -18.95 -13.78
N ALA A 149 9.08 -18.25 -12.80
CA ALA A 149 8.48 -18.87 -11.62
C ALA A 149 7.32 -19.80 -12.01
N HIS A 150 6.39 -19.32 -12.85
CA HIS A 150 5.26 -20.11 -13.32
C HIS A 150 5.69 -21.34 -14.13
N ASN A 151 6.74 -21.22 -14.96
CA ASN A 151 7.26 -22.36 -15.72
C ASN A 151 7.85 -23.43 -14.80
N ASN A 152 8.65 -23.05 -13.81
CA ASN A 152 9.20 -24.02 -12.86
C ASN A 152 8.12 -24.68 -11.99
N ILE A 153 7.13 -23.93 -11.50
CA ILE A 153 5.99 -24.50 -10.76
C ILE A 153 5.26 -25.56 -11.59
N LYS A 154 5.07 -25.31 -12.89
CA LYS A 154 4.43 -26.26 -13.81
C LYS A 154 5.30 -27.48 -14.10
N SER A 155 6.61 -27.32 -14.19
CA SER A 155 7.55 -28.40 -14.51
C SER A 155 7.84 -29.32 -13.31
N TYR A 156 7.79 -28.79 -12.10
CA TYR A 156 8.21 -29.49 -10.88
C TYR A 156 7.06 -29.62 -9.86
N LYS A 157 5.88 -30.08 -10.31
CA LYS A 157 4.65 -30.11 -9.48
C LYS A 157 4.75 -30.99 -8.23
N ASP A 158 5.50 -32.08 -8.31
CA ASP A 158 5.66 -33.04 -7.21
C ASP A 158 6.72 -32.60 -6.20
N ASP A 159 7.61 -31.70 -6.61
CA ASP A 159 8.64 -31.13 -5.75
C ASP A 159 8.01 -30.25 -4.66
N PRO A 160 8.25 -30.53 -3.36
CA PRO A 160 7.64 -29.77 -2.27
C PRO A 160 7.99 -28.29 -2.28
N PHE A 161 9.19 -27.90 -2.72
CA PHE A 161 9.59 -26.51 -2.80
C PHE A 161 8.75 -25.78 -3.85
N TRP A 162 8.68 -26.30 -5.08
CA TRP A 162 7.91 -25.68 -6.16
C TRP A 162 6.40 -25.70 -5.92
N ARG A 163 5.89 -26.71 -5.21
CA ARG A 163 4.50 -26.75 -4.74
C ARG A 163 4.18 -25.57 -3.80
N HIS A 164 5.02 -25.29 -2.82
CA HIS A 164 4.82 -24.17 -1.89
C HIS A 164 5.06 -22.81 -2.56
N THR A 165 6.02 -22.71 -3.49
CA THR A 165 6.15 -21.52 -4.35
C THR A 165 4.85 -21.27 -5.11
N GLY A 166 4.20 -22.32 -5.62
CA GLY A 166 2.86 -22.22 -6.24
C GLY A 166 1.80 -21.65 -5.31
N TYR A 167 1.81 -22.01 -4.02
CA TYR A 167 0.89 -21.47 -3.02
C TYR A 167 1.09 -19.96 -2.78
N VAL A 168 2.34 -19.52 -2.69
CA VAL A 168 2.67 -18.09 -2.57
C VAL A 168 2.19 -17.33 -3.81
N MET A 169 2.46 -17.85 -5.01
CA MET A 169 2.00 -17.23 -6.26
C MET A 169 0.47 -17.20 -6.36
N ALA A 170 -0.23 -18.22 -5.87
CA ALA A 170 -1.70 -18.23 -5.80
C ALA A 170 -2.23 -17.11 -4.89
N GLN A 171 -1.62 -16.89 -3.73
CA GLN A 171 -1.98 -15.78 -2.83
C GLN A 171 -1.74 -14.42 -3.49
N MET A 172 -0.59 -14.22 -4.15
CA MET A 172 -0.29 -12.97 -4.86
C MET A 172 -1.29 -12.70 -6.00
N ASN A 173 -1.68 -13.73 -6.75
CA ASN A 173 -2.72 -13.63 -7.78
C ASN A 173 -4.07 -13.26 -7.18
N GLY A 174 -4.43 -13.88 -6.04
CA GLY A 174 -5.62 -13.53 -5.27
C GLY A 174 -5.62 -12.05 -4.88
N LEU A 175 -4.51 -11.59 -4.28
CA LEU A 175 -4.30 -10.20 -3.85
C LEU A 175 -4.53 -9.20 -4.99
N TYR A 176 -3.95 -9.47 -6.16
CA TYR A 176 -4.15 -8.64 -7.35
C TYR A 176 -5.63 -8.57 -7.76
N VAL A 177 -6.31 -9.73 -7.87
CA VAL A 177 -7.70 -9.77 -8.32
C VAL A 177 -8.64 -9.13 -7.30
N GLY A 178 -8.44 -9.37 -6.00
CA GLY A 178 -9.22 -8.79 -4.92
C GLY A 178 -9.11 -7.27 -4.88
N ALA A 179 -7.88 -6.73 -5.02
CA ALA A 179 -7.65 -5.30 -5.08
C ALA A 179 -8.29 -4.66 -6.33
N MET A 180 -8.19 -5.31 -7.49
CA MET A 180 -8.83 -4.86 -8.73
C MET A 180 -10.36 -4.84 -8.63
N ASN A 181 -10.93 -5.85 -7.98
CA ASN A 181 -12.37 -5.90 -7.72
C ASN A 181 -12.80 -4.73 -6.84
N ARG A 182 -12.10 -4.50 -5.71
CA ARG A 182 -12.38 -3.35 -4.83
C ARG A 182 -12.25 -2.02 -5.56
N ALA A 183 -11.18 -1.82 -6.34
CA ALA A 183 -10.95 -0.61 -7.13
C ALA A 183 -12.08 -0.34 -8.14
N THR A 184 -12.61 -1.40 -8.76
CA THR A 184 -13.76 -1.28 -9.67
C THR A 184 -15.02 -0.83 -8.93
N LEU A 185 -15.28 -1.39 -7.74
CA LEU A 185 -16.46 -1.05 -6.94
C LEU A 185 -16.43 0.40 -6.42
N ILE A 186 -15.26 0.90 -6.02
CA ILE A 186 -15.11 2.29 -5.54
C ILE A 186 -14.94 3.31 -6.68
N GLY A 187 -15.01 2.87 -7.96
CA GLY A 187 -14.95 3.76 -9.11
C GLY A 187 -13.56 4.31 -9.46
N THR A 188 -12.47 3.74 -8.93
CA THR A 188 -11.10 4.25 -9.11
C THR A 188 -10.35 3.62 -10.29
N LYS A 189 -11.08 3.02 -11.24
CA LYS A 189 -10.55 2.22 -12.38
C LYS A 189 -9.44 2.89 -13.19
N SER A 190 -9.36 4.23 -13.21
CA SER A 190 -8.39 4.99 -14.03
C SER A 190 -7.02 5.22 -13.39
N ALA A 191 -6.86 5.07 -12.07
CA ALA A 191 -5.60 5.37 -11.37
C ALA A 191 -4.80 4.11 -11.00
N TRP A 192 -5.40 2.93 -11.17
CA TRP A 192 -4.93 1.66 -10.63
C TRP A 192 -4.40 0.73 -11.73
N ASN A 193 -3.28 1.08 -12.37
CA ASN A 193 -2.54 0.11 -13.18
C ASN A 193 -1.73 -0.82 -12.26
N PHE A 194 -2.39 -1.77 -11.62
CA PHE A 194 -1.77 -2.67 -10.64
C PHE A 194 -0.64 -3.54 -11.25
N SER A 195 -0.63 -3.70 -12.58
CA SER A 195 0.48 -4.27 -13.36
C SER A 195 1.82 -3.55 -13.13
N THR A 196 1.81 -2.29 -12.71
CA THR A 196 3.01 -1.56 -12.28
C THR A 196 3.19 -1.60 -10.76
N CYS A 197 2.10 -1.66 -10.00
CA CYS A 197 2.10 -1.57 -8.54
C CYS A 197 2.79 -2.74 -7.84
N LEU A 198 2.30 -3.97 -8.06
CA LEU A 198 2.83 -5.15 -7.37
C LEU A 198 4.30 -5.43 -7.76
N PRO A 199 4.67 -5.32 -9.05
CA PRO A 199 6.06 -5.46 -9.45
C PRO A 199 6.96 -4.34 -8.90
N SER A 200 6.48 -3.10 -8.78
CA SER A 200 7.25 -2.00 -8.19
C SER A 200 7.44 -2.17 -6.67
N MET A 201 6.45 -2.72 -5.98
CA MET A 201 6.56 -3.05 -4.55
C MET A 201 7.57 -4.18 -4.33
N ALA A 202 7.63 -5.18 -5.21
CA ALA A 202 8.65 -6.22 -5.18
C ALA A 202 10.05 -5.71 -5.61
N ALA A 203 10.09 -4.81 -6.60
CA ALA A 203 11.32 -4.18 -7.10
C ALA A 203 11.90 -3.12 -6.16
N SER A 204 11.21 -2.81 -5.05
CA SER A 204 11.69 -1.90 -4.01
C SER A 204 12.93 -2.40 -3.26
N HIS A 205 13.39 -3.63 -3.55
CA HIS A 205 14.64 -4.15 -3.04
C HIS A 205 15.83 -3.27 -3.44
N PRO A 206 16.63 -2.76 -2.47
CA PRO A 206 17.70 -1.79 -2.71
C PRO A 206 18.75 -2.19 -3.75
N TRP A 207 18.91 -3.50 -4.00
CA TRP A 207 19.90 -4.06 -4.91
C TRP A 207 19.44 -4.16 -6.36
N LEU A 208 18.13 -4.20 -6.62
CA LEU A 208 17.61 -4.49 -7.95
C LEU A 208 17.75 -3.28 -8.89
N LEU A 209 17.38 -2.09 -8.43
CA LEU A 209 17.39 -0.87 -9.24
C LEU A 209 18.79 -0.44 -9.69
N PRO A 210 19.83 -0.45 -8.82
CA PRO A 210 21.20 -0.23 -9.28
C PRO A 210 21.63 -1.25 -10.34
N SER A 211 21.34 -2.54 -10.12
CA SER A 211 21.76 -3.63 -11.02
C SER A 211 21.13 -3.51 -12.41
N ILE A 212 19.84 -3.20 -12.47
CA ILE A 212 19.11 -2.95 -13.74
C ILE A 212 19.65 -1.69 -14.45
N SER A 213 20.01 -0.66 -13.69
CA SER A 213 20.58 0.57 -14.27
C SER A 213 22.00 0.38 -14.81
N PHE A 214 22.83 -0.44 -14.15
CA PHE A 214 24.22 -0.70 -14.58
C PHE A 214 24.30 -1.55 -15.84
N SER A 215 23.39 -2.52 -16.03
CA SER A 215 23.33 -3.38 -17.22
C SER A 215 23.15 -2.64 -18.55
N SER A 216 22.77 -1.35 -18.53
CA SER A 216 22.58 -0.54 -19.75
C SER A 216 23.73 0.39 -20.10
N SER A 217 24.86 0.29 -19.41
CA SER A 217 26.05 1.10 -19.68
C SER A 217 27.15 0.29 -20.39
N THR A 218 26.81 -0.88 -20.91
CA THR A 218 27.67 -1.83 -21.63
C THR A 218 26.99 -2.31 -22.88
#